data_AF-A0A5H2NAD0-F1
#
_entry.id   AF-A0A5H2NAD0-F1
#
_cell.length_a   1.000
_cell.length_b   1.000
_cell.length_c   1.000
_cell.angle_alpha   90.00
_cell.angle_beta   90.00
_cell.angle_gamma   90.00
#
_symmetry.space_group_name_H-M   'P 1'
#
loop_
_entity.id
_entity.type
_entity.pdbx_description
1 polymer ?
#
loop_
_entity_poly.entity_id
_entity_poly.type
_entity_poly.pdbx_seq_one_letter_code
_entity_poly.pdbx_strand_id
1 'polypeptide(L)'
;SVVCLYFVVVAVHFWNVKCMTKDQEQEIIKAMKPLAEECASYCGLKDEDLKKYQGGDDMNPCFKKCMMQKLGLLDQEGKYDKATLH
;
A
#
# COMPACT_ATOMS: atom_id res chain seq x y z
N SER A 1 12.52 -37.57 -6.88
CA SER A 1 13.05 -37.13 -5.58
C SER A 1 11.91 -36.52 -4.77
N VAL A 2 11.72 -36.94 -3.51
CA VAL A 2 10.61 -36.47 -2.62
C VAL A 2 10.62 -34.95 -2.46
N VAL A 3 11.79 -34.33 -2.64
CA VAL A 3 12.00 -32.88 -2.67
C VAL A 3 11.14 -32.18 -3.72
N CYS A 4 10.91 -32.78 -4.89
CA CYS A 4 10.12 -32.17 -5.96
C CYS A 4 8.63 -32.08 -5.62
N LEU A 5 8.11 -33.01 -4.81
CA LEU A 5 6.69 -33.00 -4.40
C LEU A 5 6.42 -31.86 -3.40
N TYR A 6 7.42 -31.49 -2.59
CA TYR A 6 7.30 -30.41 -1.61
C TYR A 6 7.15 -29.04 -2.28
N PHE A 7 7.90 -28.77 -3.35
CA PHE A 7 7.79 -27.52 -4.11
C PHE A 7 6.44 -27.35 -4.82
N VAL A 8 5.81 -28.45 -5.27
CA VAL A 8 4.50 -28.41 -5.92
C VAL A 8 3.39 -28.08 -4.91
N VAL A 9 3.45 -28.65 -3.70
CA VAL A 9 2.48 -28.35 -2.63
C VAL A 9 2.55 -26.88 -2.22
N VAL A 10 3.76 -26.34 -2.02
CA VAL A 10 3.96 -24.93 -1.68
C VAL A 10 3.47 -24.00 -2.81
N ALA A 11 3.73 -24.32 -4.08
CA ALA A 11 3.25 -23.54 -5.21
C ALA A 11 1.71 -23.49 -5.33
N VAL A 12 1.02 -24.59 -5.00
CA VAL A 12 -0.45 -24.65 -5.00
C VAL A 12 -1.05 -23.83 -3.83
N HIS A 13 -0.36 -23.78 -2.68
CA HIS A 13 -0.78 -22.91 -1.57
C HIS A 13 -0.63 -21.41 -1.87
N PHE A 14 0.37 -21.01 -2.66
CA PHE A 14 0.55 -19.62 -3.07
C PHE A 14 -0.37 -19.17 -4.22
N TRP A 15 -0.97 -20.09 -4.98
CA TRP A 15 -1.84 -19.71 -6.10
C TRP A 15 -3.22 -19.20 -5.69
N ASN A 16 -3.64 -19.47 -4.45
CA ASN A 16 -4.99 -19.14 -3.95
C ASN A 16 -4.97 -18.09 -2.84
N VAL A 17 -4.01 -17.17 -2.87
CA VAL A 17 -4.11 -15.92 -2.10
C VAL A 17 -5.00 -14.96 -2.88
N LYS A 18 -6.31 -15.03 -2.66
CA LYS A 18 -7.15 -13.83 -2.76
C LYS A 18 -6.74 -12.94 -1.59
N CYS A 19 -5.67 -12.16 -1.77
CA CYS A 19 -5.06 -11.34 -0.70
C CYS A 19 -6.05 -10.36 -0.04
N MET A 20 -7.19 -10.05 -0.65
CA MET A 20 -8.30 -9.30 -0.06
C MET A 20 -9.60 -9.58 -0.81
N THR A 21 -10.74 -9.57 -0.11
CA THR A 21 -12.05 -9.49 -0.77
C THR A 21 -12.32 -8.05 -1.23
N LYS A 22 -13.20 -7.86 -2.22
CA LYS A 22 -13.62 -6.52 -2.67
C LYS A 22 -14.19 -5.67 -1.53
N ASP A 23 -14.85 -6.32 -0.57
CA ASP A 23 -15.42 -5.64 0.58
C ASP A 23 -14.32 -5.13 1.52
N GLN A 24 -13.29 -5.93 1.78
CA GLN A 24 -12.12 -5.51 2.57
C GLN A 24 -11.36 -4.37 1.90
N GLU A 25 -11.28 -4.38 0.57
CA GLU A 25 -10.68 -3.31 -0.22
C GLU A 25 -11.41 -1.99 -0.05
N GLN A 26 -12.74 -2.01 -0.11
CA GLN A 26 -13.53 -0.80 0.08
C GLN A 26 -13.42 -0.24 1.50
N GLU A 27 -13.37 -1.10 2.52
CA GLU A 27 -13.21 -0.64 3.90
C GLU A 27 -11.82 -0.01 4.13
N ILE A 28 -10.76 -0.57 3.55
CA ILE A 28 -9.41 0.01 3.59
C ILE A 28 -9.38 1.36 2.86
N ILE A 29 -9.99 1.45 1.68
CA ILE A 29 -10.08 2.72 0.93
C ILE A 29 -10.83 3.78 1.74
N LYS A 30 -11.96 3.42 2.38
CA LYS A 30 -12.72 4.35 3.24
C LYS A 30 -11.89 4.81 4.43
N ALA A 31 -11.16 3.91 5.08
CA ALA A 31 -10.31 4.23 6.22
C ALA A 31 -9.14 5.14 5.83
N MET A 32 -8.58 4.97 4.64
CA MET A 32 -7.46 5.78 4.13
C MET A 32 -7.90 7.11 3.50
N LYS A 33 -9.16 7.23 3.06
CA LYS A 33 -9.70 8.44 2.43
C LYS A 33 -9.40 9.75 3.18
N PRO A 34 -9.63 9.88 4.51
CA PRO A 34 -9.31 11.12 5.21
C PRO A 34 -7.81 11.45 5.20
N LEU A 35 -6.93 10.44 5.29
CA LEU A 35 -5.48 10.64 5.17
C LEU A 35 -5.11 11.07 3.75
N ALA A 36 -5.73 10.47 2.74
CA ALA A 36 -5.50 10.83 1.35
C ALA A 36 -5.94 12.27 1.06
N GLU A 37 -7.10 12.71 1.54
CA GLU A 37 -7.57 14.09 1.38
C GLU A 37 -6.64 15.09 2.08
N GLU A 38 -6.18 14.76 3.30
CA GLU A 38 -5.21 15.57 4.03
C GLU A 38 -3.88 15.69 3.27
N CYS A 39 -3.32 14.57 2.81
CA CYS A 39 -2.06 14.54 2.08
C CYS A 39 -2.15 15.20 0.70
N ALA A 40 -3.28 15.06 0.01
CA ALA A 40 -3.51 15.73 -1.26
C ALA A 40 -3.54 17.25 -1.07
N SER A 41 -4.28 17.73 -0.06
CA SER A 41 -4.34 19.16 0.29
C SER A 41 -2.96 19.71 0.66
N TYR A 42 -2.21 18.99 1.51
CA TYR A 42 -0.86 19.37 1.91
C TYR A 42 0.10 19.50 0.71
N CYS A 43 -0.01 18.61 -0.27
CA CYS A 43 0.81 18.61 -1.46
C CYS A 43 0.28 19.50 -2.60
N GLY A 44 -0.82 20.22 -2.38
CA GLY A 44 -1.45 21.07 -3.40
C GLY A 44 -2.06 20.29 -4.58
N LEU A 45 -2.39 19.02 -4.37
CA LEU A 45 -3.01 18.14 -5.37
C LEU A 45 -4.53 18.28 -5.34
N LYS A 46 -5.16 18.11 -6.50
CA LYS A 46 -6.62 17.98 -6.62
C LYS A 46 -7.00 16.51 -6.72
N ASP A 47 -8.26 16.18 -6.44
CA ASP A 47 -8.81 14.84 -6.62
C ASP A 47 -8.56 14.28 -8.03
N GLU A 48 -8.55 15.17 -9.03
CA GLU A 48 -8.28 14.86 -10.43
C GLU A 48 -6.87 14.31 -10.66
N ASP A 49 -5.90 14.73 -9.85
CA ASP A 49 -4.52 14.28 -9.91
C ASP A 49 -4.33 12.91 -9.26
N LEU A 50 -5.11 12.63 -8.21
CA LEU A 50 -5.11 11.33 -7.54
C LEU A 50 -5.74 10.23 -8.40
N LYS A 51 -6.76 10.57 -9.21
CA LYS A 51 -7.43 9.63 -10.13
C LYS A 51 -6.51 9.09 -11.23
N LYS A 52 -5.37 9.73 -11.47
CA LYS A 52 -4.38 9.31 -12.46
C LYS A 52 -3.48 8.18 -11.94
N TYR A 53 -3.49 7.93 -10.63
CA TYR A 53 -2.67 6.90 -10.02
C TYR A 53 -3.25 5.51 -10.26
N GLN A 54 -2.51 4.65 -10.96
CA GLN A 54 -2.81 3.25 -11.22
C GLN A 54 -2.03 2.31 -10.29
N GLY A 55 -1.02 2.79 -9.59
CA GLY A 55 -0.22 2.04 -8.63
C GLY A 55 0.49 2.93 -7.61
N GLY A 56 1.42 2.34 -6.86
CA GLY A 56 2.21 3.07 -5.86
C GLY A 56 3.42 3.82 -6.43
N ASP A 57 3.79 3.57 -7.69
CA ASP A 57 5.01 4.10 -8.31
C ASP A 57 4.78 5.35 -9.16
N ASP A 58 3.54 5.55 -9.61
CA ASP A 58 3.09 6.72 -10.35
C ASP A 58 2.46 7.80 -9.46
N MET A 59 2.39 7.55 -8.14
CA MET A 59 1.98 8.54 -7.16
C MET A 59 2.95 9.71 -7.11
N ASN A 60 2.42 10.92 -6.93
CA ASN A 60 3.25 12.09 -6.66
C ASN A 60 4.15 11.84 -5.44
N PRO A 61 5.47 12.13 -5.51
CA PRO A 61 6.40 11.85 -4.41
C PRO A 61 6.03 12.50 -3.07
N CYS A 62 5.46 13.72 -3.09
CA CYS A 62 4.97 14.39 -1.89
C CYS A 62 3.81 13.60 -1.27
N PHE A 63 2.84 13.20 -2.09
CA PHE A 63 1.67 12.45 -1.66
C PHE A 63 2.06 11.08 -1.08
N LYS A 64 2.92 10.34 -1.79
CA LYS A 64 3.45 9.05 -1.35
C LYS A 64 4.17 9.16 -0.01
N LYS A 65 5.06 10.15 0.13
CA LYS A 65 5.76 10.41 1.40
C LYS A 65 4.77 10.69 2.53
N CYS A 66 3.82 11.60 2.32
CA CYS A 66 2.83 11.97 3.34
C CYS A 66 1.99 10.76 3.78
N MET A 67 1.47 9.97 2.84
CA MET A 67 0.71 8.76 3.14
C MET A 67 1.53 7.77 3.95
N MET A 68 2.77 7.49 3.54
CA MET A 68 3.63 6.53 4.25
C MET A 68 4.03 7.03 5.64
N GLN A 69 4.22 8.34 5.83
CA GLN A 69 4.45 8.93 7.15
C GLN A 69 3.23 8.81 8.06
N LYS A 70 2.03 9.10 7.53
CA LYS A 70 0.76 9.00 8.28
C LYS A 70 0.41 7.56 8.66
N LEU A 71 0.81 6.60 7.84
CA LEU A 71 0.69 5.17 8.12
C LEU A 71 1.79 4.65 9.06
N GLY A 72 2.74 5.49 9.49
CA GLY A 72 3.85 5.09 10.35
C GLY A 72 4.88 4.17 9.68
N LEU A 73 4.92 4.15 8.35
CA LEU A 73 5.91 3.41 7.57
C LEU A 73 7.21 4.19 7.44
N LEU A 74 7.12 5.53 7.40
CA LEU A 74 8.27 6.43 7.31
C LEU A 74 8.31 7.37 8.51
N ASP A 75 9.51 7.69 8.97
CA ASP A 75 9.78 8.76 9.93
C ASP A 75 9.63 10.15 9.28
N GLN A 76 9.80 11.22 10.06
CA GLN A 76 9.71 12.60 9.55
C GLN A 76 10.77 12.94 8.49
N GLU A 77 11.93 12.27 8.53
CA GLU A 77 12.99 12.41 7.53
C GLU A 77 12.65 11.68 6.21
N GLY A 78 11.65 10.80 6.22
CA GLY A 78 11.25 9.98 5.09
C GLY A 78 12.06 8.69 4.98
N LYS A 79 12.70 8.24 6.06
CA LYS A 79 13.36 6.93 6.16
C LYS A 79 12.36 5.92 6.71
N TYR A 80 12.55 4.64 6.39
CA TYR A 80 11.71 3.59 6.95
C TYR A 80 11.81 3.59 8.47
N ASP A 81 10.65 3.63 9.13
CA ASP A 81 10.60 3.50 10.57
C ASP A 81 11.06 2.08 10.95
N LYS A 82 12.08 2.03 11.80
CA LYS A 82 12.75 0.78 12.17
C LYS A 82 11.86 -0.15 12.98
N ALA A 83 10.80 0.37 13.62
CA ALA A 83 9.81 -0.43 14.32
C ALA A 83 8.85 -1.17 13.37
N THR A 84 8.78 -0.76 12.11
CA THR A 84 7.84 -1.29 11.12
C THR A 84 8.48 -2.32 10.18
N LEU A 85 9.83 -2.43 10.13
CA LEU A 85 10.54 -3.56 9.51
C LEU A 85 10.66 -4.72 10.53
N HIS A 86 9.69 -5.62 10.55
CA HIS A 86 9.77 -6.91 11.22
C HIS A 86 9.91 -8.05 10.19
#